data_AF-A0A7C3UIP5-F1
#
_entry.id   AF-A0A7C3UIP5-F1
#
_cell.length_a   1.000
_cell.length_b   1.000
_cell.length_c   1.000
_cell.angle_alpha   90.00
_cell.angle_beta   90.00
_cell.angle_gamma   90.00
#
_symmetry.space_group_name_H-M   'P 1'
#
loop_
_entity.id
_entity.type
_entity.pdbx_description
1 polymer ?
#
loop_
_entity_poly.entity_id
_entity_poly.type
_entity_poly.pdbx_seq_one_letter_code
_entity_poly.pdbx_strand_id
1 'polypeptide(L)'
;MQALRRRPHGAAGFSLIELLLVIVIIGILASIAIPLYVGSRSRAKNADVRTGARAIAIALYSYVLEAKDEGDGDPWPARCDQATLAAYLPASEWPRNPFRDGAPMEQVDEARLGDYGYVRETGGPEPRKYHVVAYLDGQEPFVVP
;
A
#
# COMPACT_ATOMS: atom_id res chain seq x y z
N MET A 1 67.32 -25.80 -37.04
CA MET A 1 66.37 -24.81 -36.49
C MET A 1 65.10 -25.54 -36.09
N GLN A 2 64.91 -25.82 -34.79
CA GLN A 2 63.78 -26.59 -34.29
C GLN A 2 62.69 -25.61 -33.82
N ALA A 3 61.59 -25.53 -34.54
CA ALA A 3 60.49 -24.60 -34.23
C ALA A 3 59.72 -25.10 -32.99
N LEU A 4 59.80 -24.32 -31.90
CA LEU A 4 59.01 -24.50 -30.68
C LEU A 4 57.52 -24.23 -30.98
N ARG A 5 56.78 -25.30 -31.25
CA ARG A 5 55.34 -25.28 -31.45
C ARG A 5 54.64 -25.07 -30.09
N ARG A 6 54.24 -23.83 -29.79
CA ARG A 6 53.38 -23.51 -28.64
C ARG A 6 52.03 -24.21 -28.80
N ARG A 7 51.67 -25.06 -27.84
CA ARG A 7 50.33 -25.66 -27.77
C ARG A 7 49.31 -24.58 -27.36
N PRO A 8 48.16 -24.46 -28.04
CA PRO A 8 47.09 -23.58 -27.57
C PRO A 8 46.63 -24.08 -26.20
N HIS A 9 46.56 -23.17 -25.22
CA HIS A 9 46.05 -23.47 -23.90
C HIS A 9 44.57 -23.84 -24.05
N GLY A 10 44.20 -25.04 -23.62
CA GLY A 10 42.88 -25.62 -23.82
C GLY A 10 41.78 -24.72 -23.28
N ALA A 11 40.65 -24.69 -24.00
CA ALA A 11 39.43 -24.08 -23.51
C ALA A 11 39.04 -24.75 -22.18
N ALA A 12 39.03 -23.96 -21.10
CA ALA A 12 38.59 -24.42 -19.79
C ALA A 12 37.08 -24.68 -19.84
N GLY A 13 36.69 -25.95 -19.67
CA GLY A 13 35.29 -26.33 -19.49
C GLY A 13 34.81 -25.99 -18.06
N PHE A 14 33.55 -25.61 -17.93
CA PHE A 14 32.89 -25.37 -16.66
C PHE A 14 32.78 -26.68 -15.86
N SER A 15 33.17 -26.68 -14.59
CA SER A 15 33.12 -27.88 -13.77
C SER A 15 31.74 -28.07 -13.13
N LEU A 16 31.34 -29.32 -12.92
CA LEU A 16 30.11 -29.64 -12.19
C LEU A 16 30.15 -29.13 -10.74
N ILE A 17 31.34 -29.07 -10.14
CA ILE A 17 31.52 -28.55 -8.78
C ILE A 17 31.34 -27.03 -8.72
N GLU A 18 31.73 -26.29 -9.76
CA GLU A 18 31.43 -24.85 -9.87
C GLU A 18 29.93 -24.62 -9.95
N LEU A 19 29.19 -25.42 -10.74
CA LEU A 19 27.73 -25.30 -10.79
C LEU A 19 27.08 -25.62 -9.44
N LEU A 20 27.56 -26.69 -8.79
CA LEU A 20 27.04 -27.15 -7.50
C LEU A 20 27.23 -26.10 -6.41
N LEU A 21 28.42 -25.50 -6.31
CA LEU A 21 28.68 -24.47 -5.31
C LEU A 21 27.81 -23.23 -5.54
N VAL A 22 27.56 -22.85 -6.80
CA VAL A 22 26.70 -21.70 -7.14
C VAL A 22 25.26 -21.92 -6.66
N ILE A 23 24.65 -23.07 -6.93
CA ILE A 23 23.28 -23.34 -6.48
C ILE A 23 23.17 -23.42 -4.95
N VAL A 24 24.23 -23.90 -4.27
CA VAL A 24 24.29 -23.91 -2.80
C VAL A 24 24.30 -22.49 -2.25
N ILE A 25 25.14 -21.61 -2.79
CA ILE A 25 25.21 -20.21 -2.36
C ILE A 25 23.88 -19.49 -2.64
N ILE A 26 23.30 -19.66 -3.84
CA ILE A 26 21.99 -19.07 -4.17
C ILE A 26 20.90 -19.60 -3.23
N GLY A 27 20.90 -20.88 -2.89
CA GLY A 27 19.95 -21.47 -1.94
C GLY A 27 20.03 -20.82 -0.55
N ILE A 28 21.24 -20.63 -0.03
CA ILE A 28 21.46 -19.94 1.26
C ILE A 28 20.94 -18.50 1.19
N LEU A 29 21.31 -17.73 0.17
CA LEU A 29 20.85 -16.35 0.01
C LEU A 29 19.32 -16.26 -0.15
N ALA A 30 18.73 -17.13 -0.97
CA ALA A 30 17.29 -17.15 -1.23
C ALA A 30 16.48 -17.45 0.05
N SER A 31 16.98 -18.36 0.90
CA SER A 31 16.32 -18.73 2.17
C SER A 31 16.10 -17.55 3.12
N ILE A 32 17.02 -16.57 3.11
CA ILE A 32 16.93 -15.36 3.94
C ILE A 32 16.19 -14.25 3.17
N ALA A 33 16.46 -14.11 1.88
CA ALA A 33 15.94 -13.02 1.07
C ALA A 33 14.42 -13.11 0.83
N ILE A 34 13.88 -14.31 0.59
CA ILE A 34 12.45 -14.51 0.30
C ILE A 34 11.53 -14.04 1.44
N PRO A 35 11.66 -14.53 2.69
CA PRO A 35 10.78 -14.09 3.78
C PRO A 35 10.93 -12.60 4.09
N LEU A 36 12.17 -12.08 4.00
CA LEU A 36 12.44 -10.65 4.17
C LEU A 36 11.69 -9.81 3.12
N TYR A 37 11.74 -10.23 1.85
CA TYR A 37 11.08 -9.57 0.74
C TYR A 37 9.56 -9.58 0.89
N VAL A 38 8.96 -10.72 1.24
CA VAL A 38 7.50 -10.84 1.46
C VAL A 38 7.03 -9.90 2.57
N GLY A 39 7.74 -9.88 3.71
CA GLY A 39 7.42 -8.97 4.81
C GLY A 39 7.59 -7.49 4.42
N SER A 40 8.64 -7.16 3.65
CA SER A 40 8.85 -5.79 3.16
C SER A 40 7.74 -5.35 2.22
N ARG A 41 7.25 -6.25 1.35
CA ARG A 41 6.15 -5.97 0.42
C ARG A 41 4.85 -5.71 1.18
N SER A 42 4.49 -6.53 2.17
CA SER A 42 3.28 -6.32 2.98
C SER A 42 3.33 -4.98 3.73
N ARG A 43 4.47 -4.62 4.33
CA ARG A 43 4.67 -3.31 4.98
C ARG A 43 4.52 -2.13 4.02
N ALA A 44 5.05 -2.24 2.80
CA ALA A 44 4.90 -1.20 1.78
C ALA A 44 3.42 -1.00 1.41
N LYS A 45 2.69 -2.10 1.16
CA LYS A 45 1.25 -2.04 0.89
C LYS A 45 0.46 -1.39 2.04
N ASN A 46 0.78 -1.73 3.28
CA ASN A 46 0.15 -1.09 4.45
C ASN A 46 0.47 0.42 4.53
N ALA A 47 1.68 0.83 4.15
CA ALA A 47 2.05 2.25 4.10
C ALA A 47 1.27 3.01 3.02
N ASP A 48 1.05 2.40 1.85
CA ASP A 48 0.23 2.96 0.78
C ASP A 48 -1.21 3.18 1.24
N VAL A 49 -1.82 2.18 1.90
CA VAL A 49 -3.19 2.28 2.44
C VAL A 49 -3.31 3.38 3.50
N ARG A 50 -2.33 3.48 4.42
CA ARG A 50 -2.31 4.56 5.42
C ARG A 50 -2.22 5.94 4.78
N THR A 51 -1.42 6.08 3.73
CA THR A 51 -1.25 7.34 2.98
C THR A 51 -2.53 7.68 2.24
N GLY A 52 -3.15 6.70 1.58
CA GLY A 52 -4.44 6.86 0.91
C GLY A 52 -5.56 7.29 1.86
N ALA A 53 -5.70 6.63 3.00
CA ALA A 53 -6.68 6.99 4.00
C ALA A 53 -6.51 8.43 4.54
N ARG A 54 -5.26 8.89 4.71
CA ARG A 54 -4.97 10.28 5.08
C ARG A 54 -5.39 11.27 3.99
N ALA A 55 -5.12 10.96 2.72
CA ALA A 55 -5.53 11.81 1.61
C ALA A 55 -7.07 11.95 1.56
N ILE A 56 -7.79 10.85 1.75
CA ILE A 56 -9.25 10.84 1.81
C ILE A 56 -9.75 11.65 3.02
N ALA A 57 -9.14 11.47 4.19
CA ALA A 57 -9.52 12.24 5.40
C ALA A 57 -9.28 13.74 5.22
N ILE A 58 -8.16 14.15 4.60
CA ILE A 58 -7.89 15.57 4.29
C ILE A 58 -8.99 16.12 3.39
N ALA A 59 -9.34 15.41 2.32
CA ALA A 59 -10.39 15.83 1.39
C ALA A 59 -11.76 15.93 2.07
N LEU A 60 -12.08 14.97 2.95
CA LEU A 60 -13.28 14.99 3.78
C LEU A 60 -13.29 16.21 4.70
N TYR A 61 -12.20 16.52 5.40
CA TYR A 61 -12.13 17.68 6.27
C TYR A 61 -12.25 18.99 5.50
N SER A 62 -11.63 19.10 4.32
CA SER A 62 -11.83 20.24 3.41
C SER A 62 -13.30 20.40 3.03
N TYR A 63 -13.98 19.31 2.67
CA TYR A 63 -15.42 19.30 2.41
C TYR A 63 -16.22 19.85 3.61
N VAL A 64 -16.00 19.33 4.83
CA VAL A 64 -16.83 19.78 5.96
C VAL A 64 -16.48 21.20 6.41
N LEU A 65 -15.26 21.68 6.17
CA LEU A 65 -14.90 23.07 6.44
C LEU A 65 -15.71 24.03 5.55
N GLU A 66 -15.78 23.74 4.25
CA GLU A 66 -16.58 24.55 3.32
C GLU A 66 -18.08 24.45 3.63
N ALA A 67 -18.60 23.24 3.87
CA ALA A 67 -20.01 23.02 4.21
C ALA A 67 -20.44 23.73 5.52
N LYS A 68 -19.53 23.88 6.50
CA LYS A 68 -19.79 24.65 7.73
C LYS A 68 -19.94 26.14 7.49
N ASP A 69 -19.21 26.69 6.51
CA ASP A 69 -19.28 28.11 6.19
C ASP A 69 -20.59 28.46 5.45
N GLU A 70 -21.26 27.47 4.84
CA GLU A 70 -22.49 27.65 4.07
C GLU A 70 -23.79 27.65 4.90
N GLY A 71 -23.82 27.13 6.13
CA GLY A 71 -25.02 27.20 6.99
C GLY A 71 -25.03 26.34 8.27
N ASP A 72 -26.17 26.37 8.96
CA ASP A 72 -26.41 25.73 10.29
C ASP A 72 -26.69 24.20 10.23
N GLY A 73 -26.38 23.53 9.11
CA GLY A 73 -26.65 22.10 8.91
C GLY A 73 -25.58 21.15 9.50
N ASP A 74 -25.83 19.84 9.44
CA ASP A 74 -24.78 18.84 9.65
C ASP A 74 -23.79 18.92 8.47
N PRO A 75 -22.53 19.34 8.68
CA PRO A 75 -21.58 19.56 7.61
C PRO A 75 -20.95 18.26 7.11
N TRP A 76 -21.22 17.13 7.77
CA TRP A 76 -20.65 15.84 7.41
C TRP A 76 -21.46 15.18 6.30
N PRO A 77 -20.80 14.69 5.24
CA PRO A 77 -21.50 14.02 4.16
C PRO A 77 -22.06 12.66 4.59
N ALA A 78 -23.14 12.21 3.96
CA ALA A 78 -23.70 10.88 4.21
C ALA A 78 -22.74 9.73 3.82
N ARG A 79 -21.86 9.97 2.84
CA ARG A 79 -20.84 9.03 2.36
C ARG A 79 -19.53 9.75 2.12
N CYS A 80 -18.43 9.09 2.45
CA CYS A 80 -17.07 9.52 2.17
C CYS A 80 -16.56 8.72 0.97
N ASP A 81 -16.97 9.09 -0.24
CA ASP A 81 -16.60 8.41 -1.47
C ASP A 81 -16.15 9.38 -2.57
N GLN A 82 -15.69 8.82 -3.69
CA GLN A 82 -15.13 9.57 -4.81
C GLN A 82 -16.14 10.53 -5.46
N ALA A 83 -17.43 10.21 -5.43
CA ALA A 83 -18.46 11.07 -6.00
C ALA A 83 -18.70 12.28 -5.09
N THR A 84 -18.82 12.06 -3.78
CA THR A 84 -19.00 13.14 -2.80
C THR A 84 -17.79 14.09 -2.77
N LEU A 85 -16.57 13.54 -2.81
CA LEU A 85 -15.35 14.32 -2.60
C LEU A 85 -14.66 14.78 -3.89
N ALA A 86 -15.31 14.66 -5.06
CA ALA A 86 -14.69 14.90 -6.35
C ALA A 86 -14.05 16.29 -6.52
N ALA A 87 -14.57 17.31 -5.83
CA ALA A 87 -14.03 18.67 -5.85
C ALA A 87 -12.72 18.83 -5.06
N TYR A 88 -12.49 17.96 -4.06
CA TYR A 88 -11.36 18.02 -3.13
C TYR A 88 -10.31 16.93 -3.39
N LEU A 89 -10.74 15.81 -3.94
CA LEU A 89 -9.88 14.69 -4.33
C LEU A 89 -10.41 14.09 -5.64
N PRO A 90 -9.87 14.51 -6.80
CA PRO A 90 -10.39 14.08 -8.09
C PRO A 90 -10.16 12.58 -8.30
N ALA A 91 -11.02 11.97 -9.13
CA ALA A 91 -11.01 10.53 -9.35
C ALA A 91 -9.66 9.95 -9.85
N SER A 92 -8.88 10.76 -10.58
CA SER A 92 -7.54 10.41 -11.07
C SER A 92 -6.49 10.31 -9.97
N GLU A 93 -6.67 11.05 -8.87
CA GLU A 93 -5.77 11.10 -7.73
C GLU A 93 -6.28 10.22 -6.57
N TRP A 94 -7.43 9.59 -6.76
CA TRP A 94 -8.05 8.77 -5.74
C TRP A 94 -7.13 7.59 -5.36
N PRO A 95 -6.87 7.37 -4.07
CA PRO A 95 -5.98 6.32 -3.60
C PRO A 95 -6.39 4.94 -4.11
N ARG A 96 -5.38 4.12 -4.40
CA ARG A 96 -5.56 2.77 -4.93
C ARG A 96 -5.25 1.75 -3.85
N ASN A 97 -6.04 0.68 -3.80
CA ASN A 97 -5.89 -0.42 -2.89
C ASN A 97 -4.84 -1.43 -3.46
N PRO A 98 -3.64 -1.53 -2.84
CA PRO A 98 -2.58 -2.42 -3.31
C PRO A 98 -2.84 -3.91 -3.04
N PHE A 99 -3.92 -4.24 -2.32
CA PHE A 99 -4.39 -5.59 -2.06
C PHE A 99 -5.49 -6.04 -3.04
N ARG A 100 -6.04 -5.12 -3.84
CA ARG A 100 -7.09 -5.40 -4.83
C ARG A 100 -6.66 -5.01 -6.25
N ASP A 101 -5.50 -5.51 -6.69
CA ASP A 101 -4.95 -5.26 -8.03
C ASP A 101 -4.88 -3.76 -8.41
N GLY A 102 -4.71 -2.89 -7.41
CA GLY A 102 -4.70 -1.46 -7.62
C GLY A 102 -6.05 -0.89 -8.05
N ALA A 103 -7.17 -1.50 -7.66
CA ALA A 103 -8.50 -0.87 -7.74
C ALA A 103 -8.54 0.39 -6.85
N PRO A 104 -9.45 1.35 -7.09
CA PRO A 104 -9.70 2.44 -6.14
C PRO A 104 -9.99 1.91 -4.73
N MET A 105 -9.51 2.60 -3.70
CA MET A 105 -9.96 2.34 -2.33
C MET A 105 -11.44 2.68 -2.22
N GLU A 106 -12.22 1.83 -1.57
CA GLU A 106 -13.68 2.00 -1.44
C GLU A 106 -14.07 2.22 0.02
N GLN A 107 -15.11 3.05 0.25
CA GLN A 107 -15.80 3.07 1.53
C GLN A 107 -16.54 1.74 1.70
N VAL A 108 -16.30 1.06 2.81
CA VAL A 108 -16.93 -0.21 3.16
C VAL A 108 -17.58 -0.14 4.54
N ASP A 109 -18.73 -0.81 4.70
CA ASP A 109 -19.42 -0.92 5.99
C ASP A 109 -18.82 -2.04 6.87
N GLU A 110 -18.19 -3.02 6.23
CA GLU A 110 -17.49 -4.13 6.88
C GLU A 110 -15.99 -4.06 6.59
N ALA A 111 -15.18 -4.46 7.57
CA ALA A 111 -13.73 -4.40 7.48
C ALA A 111 -13.20 -5.21 6.28
N ARG A 112 -12.67 -4.51 5.27
CA ARG A 112 -12.10 -5.11 4.07
C ARG A 112 -10.69 -4.60 3.83
N LEU A 113 -9.76 -5.54 3.61
CA LEU A 113 -8.33 -5.26 3.51
C LEU A 113 -8.00 -4.21 2.43
N GLY A 114 -7.28 -3.18 2.84
CA GLY A 114 -6.83 -2.09 2.00
C GLY A 114 -7.88 -1.04 1.64
N ASP A 115 -9.11 -1.24 2.09
CA ASP A 115 -10.21 -0.27 1.99
C ASP A 115 -10.41 0.46 3.33
N TYR A 116 -11.41 1.33 3.40
CA TYR A 116 -11.64 2.16 4.58
C TYR A 116 -13.10 2.21 5.00
N GLY A 117 -13.31 2.29 6.31
CA GLY A 117 -14.59 2.61 6.93
C GLY A 117 -14.73 4.12 7.14
N TYR A 118 -15.98 4.58 7.12
CA TYR A 118 -16.35 5.95 7.45
C TYR A 118 -17.24 5.92 8.69
N VAL A 119 -16.67 6.23 9.85
CA VAL A 119 -17.27 5.91 11.14
C VAL A 119 -17.63 7.18 11.89
N ARG A 120 -18.89 7.26 12.35
CA ARG A 120 -19.38 8.35 13.19
C ARG A 120 -18.94 8.14 14.64
N GLU A 121 -18.47 9.20 15.29
CA GLU A 121 -18.15 9.16 16.71
C GLU A 121 -19.41 8.87 17.55
N THR A 122 -19.24 8.00 18.54
CA THR A 122 -20.33 7.58 19.45
C THR A 122 -20.29 8.43 20.71
N GLY A 123 -20.49 9.74 20.57
CA GLY A 123 -20.48 10.69 21.69
C GLY A 123 -20.15 12.11 21.26
N GLY A 124 -20.32 13.07 22.18
CA GLY A 124 -20.04 14.49 21.94
C GLY A 124 -21.26 15.32 21.51
N PRO A 125 -21.09 16.65 21.39
CA PRO A 125 -22.13 17.54 20.90
C PRO A 125 -22.42 17.27 19.41
N GLU A 126 -23.68 17.41 19.01
CA GLU A 126 -24.04 17.41 17.59
C GLU A 126 -23.53 18.71 16.93
N PRO A 127 -23.12 18.68 15.65
CA PRO A 127 -23.03 17.50 14.77
C PRO A 127 -21.83 16.60 15.12
N ARG A 128 -22.06 15.28 15.21
CA ARG A 128 -20.97 14.33 15.54
C ARG A 128 -19.95 14.25 14.43
N LYS A 129 -18.69 14.13 14.82
CA LYS A 129 -17.59 13.97 13.86
C LYS A 129 -17.59 12.59 13.26
N TYR A 130 -17.11 12.50 12.03
CA TYR A 130 -16.76 11.23 11.41
C TYR A 130 -15.24 11.14 11.22
N HIS A 131 -14.71 9.93 11.27
CA HIS A 131 -13.31 9.66 10.99
C HIS A 131 -13.16 8.50 10.00
N VAL A 132 -12.05 8.52 9.26
CA VAL A 132 -11.69 7.47 8.31
C VAL A 132 -10.90 6.39 9.02
N VAL A 133 -11.28 5.13 8.82
CA VAL A 133 -10.61 3.96 9.41
C VAL A 133 -10.11 3.05 8.30
N ALA A 134 -8.79 2.91 8.14
CA ALA A 134 -8.21 2.05 7.11
C ALA A 134 -7.93 0.64 7.65
N TYR A 135 -8.25 -0.40 6.87
CA TYR A 135 -8.04 -1.79 7.29
C TYR A 135 -6.75 -2.35 6.67
N LEU A 136 -5.85 -2.84 7.53
CA LEU A 136 -4.46 -3.19 7.16
C LEU A 136 -4.20 -4.69 7.29
N ASP A 137 -3.17 -5.16 6.58
CA ASP A 137 -2.76 -6.57 6.61
C ASP A 137 -2.05 -6.89 7.92
N GLY A 138 -2.63 -7.78 8.72
CA GLY A 138 -2.06 -8.25 9.98
C GLY A 138 -1.84 -7.17 11.06
N GLN A 139 -2.50 -6.01 10.96
CA GLN A 139 -2.41 -4.93 11.92
C GLN A 139 -3.78 -4.44 12.36
N GLU A 140 -3.84 -3.77 13.50
CA GLU A 140 -5.05 -3.08 13.94
C GLU A 140 -5.49 -2.01 12.92
N PRO A 141 -6.81 -1.75 12.81
CA PRO A 141 -7.32 -0.71 11.94
C PRO A 141 -6.65 0.64 12.24
N PHE A 142 -6.24 1.33 11.18
CA PHE A 142 -5.63 2.63 11.31
C PHE A 142 -6.70 3.71 11.27
N VAL A 143 -6.98 4.29 12.44
CA VAL A 143 -7.86 5.45 12.57
C VAL A 143 -7.09 6.71 12.18
N VAL A 144 -7.61 7.45 11.21
CA VAL A 144 -7.11 8.77 10.87
C VAL A 144 -7.74 9.79 11.83
N PRO A 145 -6.94 10.54 12.59
CA PRO A 145 -7.45 11.49 13.59
C PRO A 145 -8.11 12.73 12.96
#